data_AF-A0A124FVG1-F1
#
_entry.id   AF-A0A124FVG1-F1
#
_cell.length_a   1.000
_cell.length_b   1.000
_cell.length_c   1.000
_cell.angle_alpha   90.00
_cell.angle_beta   90.00
_cell.angle_gamma   90.00
#
_symmetry.space_group_name_H-M   'P 1'
#
loop_
_entity.id
_entity.type
_entity.pdbx_description
1 polymer ?
#
loop_
_entity_poly.entity_id
_entity_poly.type
_entity_poly.pdbx_seq_one_letter_code
_entity_poly.pdbx_strand_id
1 'polypeptide(L)'
;MDEWLIRCLEAYDLLEIIEAKTRHGSMIFCTQYGIKGWCARISPSNDGPVSEAIVDRIIHNSYEIIIDGELSVRERHGIKNPDRSDYAKTVE
;
A
#
# COMPACT_ATOMS: atom_id res chain seq x y z
N MET A 1 2.39 4.04 7.26
CA MET A 1 2.06 3.81 5.84
C MET A 1 1.07 2.68 5.84
N ASP A 2 -0.20 3.01 5.62
CA ASP A 2 -1.28 2.04 5.57
C ASP A 2 -1.11 1.21 4.30
N GLU A 3 -0.84 -0.08 4.46
CA GLU A 3 -0.64 -1.00 3.35
C GLU A 3 -2.03 -1.46 2.86
N TRP A 4 -2.55 -0.75 1.86
CA TRP A 4 -3.78 -1.12 1.15
C TRP A 4 -3.56 -2.48 0.46
N LEU A 5 -4.59 -3.33 0.44
CA LEU A 5 -4.58 -4.68 -0.15
C LEU A 5 -3.73 -5.76 0.57
N ILE A 6 -3.24 -5.57 1.80
CA ILE A 6 -2.68 -6.69 2.59
C ILE A 6 -3.75 -7.78 2.81
N ARG A 7 -4.96 -7.35 3.20
CA ARG A 7 -6.09 -8.23 3.51
C ARG A 7 -7.14 -8.09 2.42
N CYS A 8 -7.90 -9.14 2.21
CA CYS A 8 -9.09 -9.06 1.36
C CYS A 8 -10.02 -8.00 1.97
N LEU A 9 -10.45 -7.06 1.14
CA LEU A 9 -11.38 -6.01 1.51
C LEU A 9 -12.75 -6.37 0.94
N GLU A 10 -13.81 -6.00 1.65
CA GLU A 10 -15.15 -6.05 1.10
C GLU A 10 -15.27 -4.95 0.03
N ALA A 11 -15.53 -5.33 -1.23
CA ALA A 11 -15.49 -4.42 -2.37
C ALA A 11 -16.47 -3.23 -2.24
N TYR A 12 -17.60 -3.43 -1.56
CA TYR A 12 -18.63 -2.40 -1.38
C TYR A 12 -18.19 -1.28 -0.43
N ASP A 13 -17.51 -1.60 0.66
CA ASP A 13 -16.97 -0.59 1.59
C ASP A 13 -15.95 0.30 0.89
N LEU A 14 -15.10 -0.30 0.05
CA LEU A 14 -14.12 0.42 -0.75
C LEU A 14 -14.80 1.36 -1.77
N LEU A 15 -15.86 0.90 -2.42
CA LEU A 15 -16.62 1.72 -3.36
C LEU A 15 -17.26 2.92 -2.66
N GLU A 16 -17.88 2.74 -1.49
CA GLU A 16 -18.49 3.83 -0.72
C GLU A 16 -17.45 4.90 -0.35
N ILE A 17 -16.29 4.50 0.13
CA ILE A 17 -15.19 5.41 0.49
C ILE A 17 -14.69 6.17 -0.74
N ILE A 18 -14.52 5.48 -1.87
CA ILE A 18 -14.09 6.08 -3.13
C ILE A 18 -15.11 7.10 -3.60
N GLU A 19 -16.40 6.77 -3.62
CA GLU A 19 -17.46 7.68 -4.08
C GLU A 19 -17.59 8.91 -3.19
N ALA A 20 -17.55 8.73 -1.86
CA ALA A 20 -17.61 9.82 -0.90
C ALA A 20 -16.46 10.82 -1.08
N LYS A 21 -15.27 10.33 -1.45
CA LYS A 21 -14.06 11.16 -1.62
C LYS A 21 -13.90 11.72 -3.03
N THR A 22 -14.29 10.98 -4.07
CA THR A 22 -14.13 11.40 -5.48
C THR A 22 -14.71 12.79 -5.77
N ARG A 23 -15.76 13.20 -5.05
CA ARG A 23 -16.40 14.52 -5.24
C ARG A 23 -15.84 15.64 -4.36
N HIS A 24 -15.14 15.31 -3.27
CA HIS A 24 -14.85 16.26 -2.18
C HIS A 24 -13.40 16.23 -1.68
N GLY A 25 -12.51 15.45 -2.30
CA GLY A 25 -11.09 15.42 -1.92
C GLY A 25 -10.24 14.48 -2.75
N SER A 26 -8.96 14.41 -2.40
CA SER A 26 -8.00 13.46 -2.98
C SER A 26 -7.87 12.22 -2.09
N MET A 27 -7.54 11.08 -2.70
CA MET A 27 -7.22 9.84 -2.01
C MET A 27 -5.82 9.38 -2.41
N ILE A 28 -5.05 8.88 -1.44
CA ILE A 28 -3.72 8.32 -1.68
C ILE A 28 -3.81 6.82 -1.43
N PHE A 29 -3.42 6.03 -2.43
CA PHE A 29 -3.33 4.59 -2.36
C PHE A 29 -1.86 4.16 -2.31
N CYS A 30 -1.50 3.36 -1.32
CA CYS A 30 -0.15 2.82 -1.15
C CYS A 30 -0.22 1.30 -1.14
N THR A 31 0.42 0.64 -2.10
CA THR A 31 0.39 -0.81 -2.26
C THR A 31 1.75 -1.33 -2.72
N GLN A 32 2.14 -2.49 -2.23
CA GLN A 32 3.30 -3.26 -2.72
C GLN A 32 3.00 -4.06 -3.99
N TYR A 33 1.74 -4.08 -4.42
CA TYR A 33 1.26 -4.86 -5.55
C TYR A 33 0.96 -3.97 -6.74
N GLY A 34 1.39 -4.41 -7.92
CA GLY A 34 0.99 -3.78 -9.17
C GLY A 34 -0.50 -3.98 -9.49
N ILE A 35 -1.04 -3.08 -10.32
CA ILE A 35 -2.44 -3.01 -10.74
C ILE A 35 -3.03 -4.36 -11.15
N LYS A 36 -2.26 -5.19 -11.88
CA LYS A 36 -2.69 -6.52 -12.36
C LYS A 36 -3.19 -7.45 -11.24
N GLY A 37 -2.77 -7.23 -10.00
CA GLY A 37 -3.17 -8.05 -8.84
C GLY A 37 -4.21 -7.40 -7.94
N TRP A 38 -4.80 -6.26 -8.32
CA TRP A 38 -5.75 -5.53 -7.47
C TRP A 38 -7.13 -6.17 -7.51
N CYS A 39 -7.67 -6.48 -8.69
CA CYS A 39 -9.01 -7.06 -8.85
C CYS A 39 -9.19 -8.35 -8.02
N ALA A 40 -8.20 -9.25 -8.09
CA ALA A 40 -8.21 -10.51 -7.33
C ALA A 40 -8.09 -10.33 -5.80
N ARG A 41 -7.56 -9.19 -5.32
CA ARG A 41 -7.46 -8.89 -3.88
C ARG A 41 -8.64 -8.10 -3.33
N ILE A 42 -9.27 -7.28 -4.18
CA ILE A 42 -10.51 -6.55 -3.85
C ILE A 42 -11.70 -7.50 -3.84
N SER A 43 -11.72 -8.50 -4.74
CA SER A 43 -12.77 -9.51 -4.78
C SER A 43 -12.16 -10.90 -5.01
N PRO A 44 -11.74 -11.60 -3.92
CA PRO A 44 -11.12 -12.92 -4.00
C PRO A 44 -12.09 -14.02 -4.50
N SER A 45 -13.40 -13.77 -4.48
CA SER A 45 -14.43 -14.66 -5.02
C SER A 45 -14.58 -14.61 -6.54
N ASN A 46 -13.72 -13.87 -7.26
CA ASN A 46 -13.58 -13.89 -8.72
C ASN A 46 -14.82 -13.49 -9.56
N ASP A 47 -15.90 -13.04 -8.92
CA ASP A 47 -17.22 -12.81 -9.57
C ASP A 47 -17.70 -11.35 -9.53
N GLY A 48 -16.79 -10.38 -9.45
CA GLY A 48 -17.18 -8.98 -9.30
C GLY A 48 -16.85 -8.08 -10.48
N PRO A 49 -17.76 -7.82 -11.44
CA PRO A 49 -17.70 -6.62 -12.28
C PRO A 49 -17.45 -5.33 -11.47
N VAL A 50 -17.80 -5.36 -10.18
CA VAL A 50 -17.55 -4.32 -9.19
C VAL A 50 -16.05 -4.07 -8.95
N SER A 51 -15.20 -5.10 -8.80
CA SER A 51 -13.77 -4.88 -8.54
C SER A 51 -13.05 -4.29 -9.75
N GLU A 52 -13.41 -4.76 -10.97
CA GLU A 52 -12.94 -4.14 -12.22
C GLU A 52 -13.39 -2.68 -12.31
N ALA A 53 -14.65 -2.37 -12.03
CA ALA A 53 -15.16 -0.99 -12.05
C ALA A 53 -14.49 -0.07 -11.03
N ILE A 54 -14.15 -0.59 -9.84
CA ILE A 54 -13.38 0.13 -8.82
C ILE A 54 -11.97 0.43 -9.33
N VAL A 55 -11.27 -0.59 -9.83
CA VAL A 55 -9.90 -0.46 -10.32
C VAL A 55 -9.83 0.51 -11.50
N ASP A 56 -10.77 0.41 -12.44
CA ASP A 56 -10.91 1.36 -13.54
C ASP A 56 -11.07 2.79 -13.03
N ARG A 57 -11.95 3.01 -12.04
CA ARG A 57 -12.17 4.36 -11.49
C ARG A 57 -10.94 4.93 -10.78
N ILE A 58 -10.17 4.10 -10.09
CA ILE A 58 -8.93 4.52 -9.43
C ILE A 58 -7.88 4.87 -10.48
N ILE A 59 -7.61 3.99 -11.45
CA ILE A 59 -6.54 4.17 -12.44
C ILE A 59 -6.82 5.41 -13.29
N HIS A 60 -8.05 5.60 -13.78
CA HIS A 60 -8.36 6.70 -14.68
C HIS A 60 -8.30 8.09 -14.01
N ASN A 61 -8.44 8.16 -12.69
CA ASN A 61 -8.44 9.43 -11.94
C ASN A 61 -7.19 9.63 -11.08
N SER A 62 -6.18 8.77 -11.19
CA SER A 62 -4.98 8.81 -10.35
C SER A 62 -3.73 9.15 -11.14
N TYR A 63 -2.72 9.60 -10.39
CA TYR A 63 -1.35 9.71 -10.86
C TYR A 63 -0.52 8.62 -10.20
N GLU A 64 0.12 7.77 -11.01
CA GLU A 64 0.94 6.67 -10.51
C GLU A 64 2.35 7.17 -10.14
N ILE A 65 2.78 6.85 -8.92
CA ILE A 65 4.15 7.06 -8.45
C ILE A 65 4.75 5.70 -8.13
N ILE A 66 5.68 5.25 -8.96
CA ILE A 66 6.42 4.01 -8.72
C ILE A 66 7.61 4.34 -7.81
N ILE A 67 7.63 3.71 -6.63
CA ILE A 67 8.75 3.79 -5.70
C ILE A 67 9.62 2.57 -5.92
N ASP A 68 10.84 2.78 -6.42
CA ASP A 68 11.83 1.74 -6.68
C ASP A 68 13.19 2.11 -6.07
N GLY A 69 14.01 1.12 -5.78
CA GLY A 69 15.35 1.30 -5.25
C GLY A 69 16.01 0.01 -4.80
N GLU A 70 17.30 -0.11 -5.08
CA GLU A 70 18.13 -1.27 -4.74
C GLU A 70 18.22 -1.55 -3.24
N LEU A 71 18.12 -0.49 -2.41
CA LEU A 71 18.24 -0.57 -0.96
C LEU A 71 16.96 -0.06 -0.32
N SER A 72 16.43 -0.84 0.63
CA SER A 72 15.26 -0.43 1.38
C SER A 72 15.56 0.82 2.22
N VAL A 73 14.56 1.69 2.41
CA VAL A 73 14.70 2.87 3.29
C VAL A 73 15.05 2.44 4.72
N ARG A 74 14.56 1.27 5.16
CA ARG A 74 14.88 0.66 6.44
C ARG A 74 16.34 0.26 6.55
N GLU A 75 16.97 -0.20 5.48
CA GLU A 75 18.39 -0.52 5.47
C GLU A 75 19.25 0.75 5.44
N ARG A 76 18.86 1.73 4.61
CA ARG A 76 19.60 2.99 4.43
C ARG A 76 19.62 3.85 5.69
N HIS A 77 18.48 3.94 6.39
CA HIS A 77 18.28 4.85 7.53
C HIS A 77 17.80 4.13 8.79
N GLY A 78 17.83 2.80 8.78
CA GLY A 78 17.45 2.02 9.95
C GLY A 78 18.31 2.37 11.14
N ILE A 79 17.73 2.20 12.32
CA ILE A 79 18.45 2.33 13.57
C ILE A 79 19.55 1.28 13.55
N LYS A 80 20.80 1.73 13.40
CA LYS A 80 21.96 0.86 13.56
C LYS A 80 21.93 0.39 14.99
N ASN A 81 21.80 -0.92 15.19
CA ASN A 81 21.95 -1.48 16.52
C ASN A 81 23.36 -1.11 16.98
N PRO A 82 23.55 -0.40 18.10
CA PRO A 82 24.89 -0.14 18.61
C PRO A 82 25.57 -1.48 18.74
N ASP A 83 26.78 -1.57 18.17
CA ASP A 83 27.54 -2.80 18.17
C ASP A 83 27.66 -3.31 19.62
N ARG A 84 27.45 -4.61 19.83
CA ARG A 84 27.56 -5.21 21.17
C ARG A 84 28.96 -5.01 21.77
N SER A 85 29.95 -4.65 20.95
CA SER A 85 31.30 -4.28 21.37
C SER A 85 31.38 -2.97 22.17
N ASP A 86 30.41 -2.05 22.04
CA ASP A 86 30.40 -0.79 22.81
C ASP A 86 29.96 -0.99 24.27
N TYR A 87 29.18 -2.03 24.55
CA TYR A 87 28.79 -2.39 25.92
C TYR A 87 29.96 -2.95 26.75
N ALA A 88 30.97 -3.52 26.10
CA ALA A 88 32.15 -4.07 26.78
C ALA A 88 33.15 -3.00 27.23
N LYS A 89 33.06 -1.77 26.71
CA LYS A 89 33.98 -0.66 27.06
C LYS A 89 33.46 0.27 28.16
N THR A 90 32.22 0.09 28.61
CA THR A 90 31.60 0.98 29.63
C THR A 90 31.73 0.40 31.06
N VAL A 91 32.42 -0.73 31.22
CA VAL A 91 32.60 -1.42 32.51
C VAL A 91 34.08 -1.56 32.95
N GLU A 92 35.00 -0.82 32.32
CA GLU A 92 36.40 -0.67 32.78
C GLU A 92 36.69 0.76 33.23
#